data_AF-A0A529MDR9-F1
#
_entry.id   AF-A0A529MDR9-F1
#
_cell.length_a   1.000
_cell.length_b   1.000
_cell.length_c   1.000
_cell.angle_alpha   90.00
_cell.angle_beta   90.00
_cell.angle_gamma   90.00
#
_symmetry.space_group_name_H-M   'P 1'
#
loop_
_entity.id
_entity.type
_entity.pdbx_description
1 polymer ?
#
loop_
_entity_poly.entity_id
_entity_poly.type
_entity_poly.pdbx_seq_one_letter_code
_entity_poly.pdbx_strand_id
1 'polypeptide(L)' 'RSMGAAVVAEKVEEKEALEILMGMGVAFGQGYFLHRPEPLGAIVARAASGTMFPERPHARLGLK' A
#
# COMPACT_ATOMS: atom_id res chain seq x y z
N ARG A 1 10.83 10.64 9.12
CA ARG A 1 10.64 9.64 10.21
C ARG A 1 10.82 10.23 11.62
N SER A 2 11.22 11.49 11.78
CA SER A 2 11.46 12.14 13.09
C SER A 2 10.23 12.28 13.99
N MET A 3 9.02 12.19 13.44
CA MET A 3 7.76 12.37 14.18
C MET A 3 7.16 11.06 14.72
N GLY A 4 7.83 9.90 14.53
CA GLY A 4 7.29 8.59 14.95
C GLY A 4 6.04 8.11 14.19
N ALA A 5 5.57 8.86 13.19
CA ALA A 5 4.40 8.53 12.39
C ALA A 5 4.76 7.75 11.13
N ALA A 6 3.88 6.81 10.77
CA ALA A 6 3.90 6.19 9.45
C ALA A 6 3.48 7.21 8.37
N VAL A 7 4.13 7.12 7.21
CA VAL A 7 3.80 7.96 6.05
C VAL A 7 3.07 7.10 5.02
N VAL A 8 1.94 7.60 4.54
CA VAL A 8 1.16 7.01 3.44
C VAL A 8 1.21 7.98 2.27
N ALA A 9 1.66 7.51 1.11
CA ALA A 9 1.58 8.30 -0.12
C ALA A 9 0.18 8.20 -0.74
N GLU A 10 -0.41 9.33 -1.10
CA GLU A 10 -1.72 9.37 -1.78
C GLU A 10 -1.57 9.74 -3.26
N LYS A 11 -2.60 9.41 -4.04
CA LYS A 11 -2.68 9.70 -5.47
C LYS A 11 -1.53 9.07 -6.29
N VAL A 12 -1.17 7.84 -5.96
CA VAL A 12 -0.25 7.04 -6.78
C VAL A 12 -1.00 6.52 -8.02
N GLU A 13 -0.86 7.23 -9.13
CA GLU A 13 -1.55 6.94 -10.40
C GLU A 13 -0.61 6.46 -11.50
N GLU A 14 0.70 6.66 -11.34
CA GLU A 14 1.73 6.30 -12.30
C GLU A 14 2.81 5.43 -11.65
N LYS A 15 3.40 4.52 -12.45
CA LYS A 15 4.48 3.64 -12.01
C LYS A 15 5.70 4.41 -11.53
N GLU A 16 6.07 5.47 -12.24
CA GLU A 16 7.25 6.28 -11.92
C GLU A 16 7.12 7.02 -10.58
N ALA A 17 5.91 7.50 -10.26
CA ALA A 17 5.61 8.10 -8.96
C ALA A 17 5.78 7.09 -7.82
N LEU A 18 5.33 5.84 -8.02
CA LEU A 18 5.54 4.76 -7.06
C LEU A 18 7.04 4.51 -6.83
N GLU A 19 7.82 4.35 -7.90
CA GLU A 19 9.26 4.08 -7.81
C GLU A 19 10.03 5.16 -7.05
N ILE A 20 9.68 6.44 -7.25
CA ILE A 20 10.26 7.56 -6.50
C ILE A 20 9.91 7.45 -5.00
N LEU A 21 8.63 7.24 -4.66
CA LEU A 21 8.17 7.11 -3.27
C LEU A 21 8.82 5.92 -2.55
N MET A 22 9.02 4.82 -3.27
CA MET A 22 9.79 3.66 -2.79
C MET A 22 11.23 4.04 -2.48
N GLY A 23 11.90 4.76 -3.39
CA GLY A 23 13.26 5.26 -3.20
C GLY A 23 13.41 6.22 -2.01
N MET A 24 12.35 6.97 -1.69
CA MET A 24 12.29 7.84 -0.50
C MET A 24 12.05 7.06 0.81
N GLY A 25 11.84 5.75 0.74
CA GLY A 25 11.58 4.90 1.90
C GLY A 25 10.20 5.09 2.50
N VAL A 26 9.22 5.52 1.69
CA VAL A 26 7.80 5.52 2.06
C VAL A 26 7.31 4.07 2.02
N ALA A 27 6.66 3.63 3.08
CA ALA A 27 6.28 2.23 3.26
C ALA A 27 4.89 1.90 2.68
N PHE A 28 3.97 2.87 2.71
CA PHE A 28 2.56 2.66 2.38
C PHE A 28 2.12 3.63 1.29
N GLY A 29 1.17 3.21 0.45
CA GLY A 29 0.61 4.07 -0.58
C GLY A 29 -0.79 3.67 -1.01
N GLN A 30 -1.54 4.64 -1.54
CA GLN A 30 -2.84 4.46 -2.16
C GLN A 30 -2.96 5.27 -3.47
N GLY A 31 -3.77 4.76 -4.38
CA GLY A 31 -4.03 5.39 -5.67
C GLY A 31 -4.44 4.35 -6.70
N TYR A 32 -5.03 4.80 -7.79
CA TYR A 32 -5.66 3.91 -8.79
C TYR A 32 -4.68 2.97 -9.47
N PHE A 33 -3.38 3.30 -9.49
CA PHE A 33 -2.33 2.40 -9.97
C PHE A 33 -2.15 1.17 -9.08
N LEU A 34 -2.32 1.34 -7.75
CA LEU A 34 -2.16 0.28 -6.75
C LEU A 34 -3.45 -0.50 -6.57
N HIS A 35 -4.57 0.21 -6.38
CA HIS A 35 -5.88 -0.37 -6.13
C HIS A 35 -6.98 0.68 -6.29
N ARG A 36 -8.16 0.27 -6.77
CA ARG A 36 -9.35 1.14 -6.84
C ARG A 36 -10.25 0.92 -5.63
N PRO A 37 -10.95 1.95 -5.12
CA PRO A 37 -11.91 1.76 -4.05
C PRO A 37 -12.94 0.67 -4.39
N GLU A 38 -13.20 -0.20 -3.42
CA GLU A 38 -14.17 -1.28 -3.52
C GLU A 38 -15.33 -1.05 -2.53
N PRO A 39 -16.53 -1.61 -2.80
CA PRO A 39 -17.60 -1.64 -1.81
C PRO A 39 -17.17 -2.40 -0.54
N LEU A 40 -17.63 -1.94 0.63
CA LEU A 40 -17.28 -2.53 1.92
C LEU A 40 -17.57 -4.04 1.99
N GLY A 41 -18.71 -4.48 1.46
CA GLY A 41 -19.10 -5.90 1.47
C GLY A 41 -18.07 -6.81 0.77
N ALA A 42 -17.44 -6.33 -0.31
CA ALA A 42 -16.41 -7.07 -1.03
C ALA A 42 -15.11 -7.21 -0.19
N ILE A 43 -14.74 -6.14 0.51
CA ILE A 43 -13.58 -6.12 1.42
C ILE A 43 -13.80 -7.09 2.58
N VAL A 44 -14.98 -7.04 3.22
CA VAL A 44 -15.33 -7.91 4.36
C VAL A 44 -15.36 -9.37 3.95
N ALA A 45 -15.99 -9.69 2.82
CA ALA A 45 -16.06 -11.07 2.32
C ALA A 45 -14.66 -11.66 2.10
N ARG A 46 -13.74 -10.90 1.49
CA ARG A 46 -12.35 -11.32 1.24
C ARG A 46 -11.53 -11.45 2.53
N ALA A 47 -11.76 -10.57 3.52
CA ALA A 47 -11.08 -10.65 4.80
C ALA A 47 -11.56 -11.85 5.63
N ALA A 48 -12.85 -12.14 5.58
CA ALA A 48 -13.48 -13.25 6.31
C ALA A 48 -13.20 -14.63 5.69
N SER A 49 -12.99 -14.71 4.37
CA SER A 49 -12.73 -15.98 3.67
C SER A 49 -11.34 -16.57 3.95
N GLY A 50 -10.50 -15.92 4.75
CA GLY A 50 -9.14 -16.39 5.03
C GLY A 50 -8.23 -16.39 3.80
N THR A 51 -8.74 -15.97 2.63
CA THR A 51 -7.96 -15.61 1.44
C THR A 51 -7.30 -14.25 1.63
N MET A 52 -6.82 -13.99 2.85
CA MET A 52 -5.91 -12.90 3.08
C MET A 52 -4.70 -13.19 2.20
N PHE A 53 -4.30 -12.19 1.43
CA PHE A 53 -3.18 -12.27 0.50
C PHE A 53 -2.03 -13.08 1.12
N PRO A 54 -1.40 -14.02 0.39
CA PRO A 54 -0.25 -14.76 0.91
C PRO A 54 0.69 -13.72 1.48
N GLU A 55 1.13 -13.84 2.75
CA GLU A 55 2.12 -12.98 3.42
C GLU A 55 2.88 -12.14 2.39
N ARG A 56 2.28 -11.01 2.00
CA ARG A 56 2.90 -10.18 0.98
C ARG A 56 3.94 -9.50 1.82
N PRO A 57 5.24 -9.78 1.57
CA PRO A 57 6.29 -9.25 2.41
C PRO A 57 5.97 -7.78 2.51
N HIS A 58 5.72 -7.33 3.73
CA HIS A 58 5.18 -6.01 3.99
C HIS A 58 5.85 -5.03 3.04
N ALA A 59 5.08 -4.10 2.46
CA ALA A 59 5.23 -2.66 2.65
C ALA A 59 6.53 -2.18 3.37
N ARG A 60 7.67 -2.76 3.05
CA ARG A 60 9.08 -2.46 3.32
C ARG A 60 9.62 -2.33 1.92
N LEU A 61 9.23 -1.21 1.32
CA LEU A 61 9.94 -0.66 0.19
C LEU A 61 11.37 -0.39 0.69
N GLY A 62 12.26 -1.36 0.43
CA GLY A 62 13.69 -1.29 0.68
C GLY A 62 14.10 -0.73 2.05
N LEU A 63 14.02 -1.55 3.10
CA LEU A 63 14.91 -1.35 4.25
C LEU A 63 15.78 -2.59 4.36
N LYS A 64 17.05 -2.44 3.92
CA LYS A 64 18.14 -3.26 4.45
C LYS A 64 18.11 -3.21 5.97
#